data_AF-A0A0F9QEX3-F1
#
_entry.id   AF-A0A0F9QEX3-F1
#
_cell.length_a   1.000
_cell.length_b   1.000
_cell.length_c   1.000
_cell.angle_alpha   90.00
_cell.angle_beta   90.00
_cell.angle_gamma   90.00
#
_symmetry.space_group_name_H-M   'P 1'
#
loop_
_entity.id
_entity.type
_entity.pdbx_description
1 polymer ?
#
loop_
_entity_poly.entity_id
_entity_poly.type
_entity_poly.pdbx_seq_one_letter_code
_entity_poly.pdbx_strand_id
1 'polypeptide(L)'
;MTSGLEPTAGIHADRALVAHLENAGSRDMNVDGTTPVTFEYGPPAGLVAAIERCLIHLFDSTIDPSDFGGIRPALTNGLLVQLIEPDDSVGLDFLDGETINNNGEFSLLAGVDVVFESGVGDDQIYVRWTLALDHGAPLLLRTGDRFRVTVRDDIQAISSFRWALKGRLIRIA
;
A
#
# COMPACT_ATOMS: atom_id res chain seq x y z
N MET A 1 20.17 -45.78 17.00
CA MET A 1 19.61 -44.58 17.66
C MET A 1 19.17 -43.62 16.57
N THR A 2 17.96 -43.79 16.06
CA THR A 2 17.34 -42.89 15.09
C THR A 2 16.69 -41.76 15.88
N SER A 3 17.33 -40.60 15.87
CA SER A 3 16.81 -39.36 16.44
C SER A 3 15.54 -38.98 15.67
N GLY A 4 14.38 -39.26 16.27
CA GLY A 4 13.09 -38.81 15.79
C GLY A 4 12.99 -37.30 15.98
N LEU A 5 13.19 -36.55 14.90
CA LEU A 5 12.63 -35.23 14.79
C LEU A 5 11.16 -35.43 14.44
N GLU A 6 10.31 -35.52 15.48
CA GLU A 6 8.88 -35.38 15.26
C GLU A 6 8.62 -33.97 14.72
N PRO A 7 7.84 -33.81 13.64
CA PRO A 7 7.41 -32.49 13.20
C PRO A 7 6.53 -31.92 14.30
N THR A 8 7.02 -30.88 14.99
CA THR A 8 6.27 -30.17 16.02
C THR A 8 4.90 -29.79 15.46
N ALA A 9 3.86 -30.35 16.06
CA ALA A 9 2.47 -30.05 15.74
C ALA A 9 2.22 -28.55 15.90
N GLY A 10 2.03 -27.85 14.80
CA GLY A 10 1.74 -26.42 14.82
C GLY A 10 1.99 -25.72 13.49
N ILE A 11 1.62 -26.32 12.35
CA ILE A 11 1.40 -25.51 11.14
C ILE A 11 0.15 -24.68 11.44
N HIS A 12 0.34 -23.56 12.12
CA HIS A 12 -0.66 -22.51 12.24
C HIS A 12 -1.04 -22.14 10.81
N ALA A 13 -2.30 -22.37 10.44
CA ALA A 13 -2.73 -22.19 9.06
C ALA A 13 -2.48 -20.73 8.63
N ASP A 14 -1.40 -20.52 7.89
CA ASP A 14 -1.12 -19.26 7.21
C ASP A 14 -2.31 -18.98 6.30
N ARG A 15 -3.02 -17.88 6.58
CA ARG A 15 -4.16 -17.46 5.75
C ARG A 15 -3.66 -16.46 4.74
N ALA A 16 -4.00 -16.67 3.47
CA ALA A 16 -3.76 -15.67 2.44
C ALA A 16 -4.41 -14.33 2.84
N LEU A 17 -3.67 -13.24 2.68
CA LEU A 17 -4.12 -11.89 2.95
C LEU A 17 -4.27 -11.14 1.63
N VAL A 18 -5.46 -10.60 1.41
CA VAL A 18 -5.72 -9.52 0.47
C VAL A 18 -6.55 -8.50 1.24
N ALA A 19 -5.96 -7.35 1.55
CA ALA A 19 -6.62 -6.29 2.31
C ALA A 19 -6.49 -4.97 1.57
N HIS A 20 -7.55 -4.16 1.57
CA HIS A 20 -7.47 -2.80 1.09
C HIS A 20 -7.06 -1.87 2.23
N LEU A 21 -6.37 -0.77 1.90
CA LEU A 21 -6.28 0.34 2.83
C LEU A 21 -7.65 1.00 2.92
N GLU A 22 -8.08 1.34 4.13
CA GLU A 22 -9.41 1.88 4.37
C GLU A 22 -9.34 3.15 5.23
N ASN A 23 -10.26 4.07 4.98
CA ASN A 23 -10.59 5.19 5.85
C ASN A 23 -12.09 5.15 6.14
N ALA A 24 -12.48 4.93 7.39
CA ALA A 24 -13.88 4.83 7.82
C ALA A 24 -14.75 3.87 6.95
N GLY A 25 -14.14 2.78 6.45
CA GLY A 25 -14.80 1.79 5.58
C GLY A 25 -14.79 2.13 4.09
N SER A 26 -14.31 3.30 3.67
CA SER A 26 -14.04 3.60 2.26
C SER A 26 -12.69 3.05 1.83
N ARG A 27 -12.64 2.49 0.61
CA ARG A 27 -11.42 2.04 -0.07
C ARG A 27 -10.99 2.96 -1.19
N ASP A 28 -11.91 3.82 -1.65
CA ASP A 28 -11.58 4.83 -2.65
C ASP A 28 -10.92 6.00 -1.95
N MET A 29 -9.77 6.39 -2.50
CA MET A 29 -8.91 7.42 -1.95
C MET A 29 -9.15 8.79 -2.58
N ASN A 30 -10.21 8.93 -3.38
CA ASN A 30 -10.68 10.19 -3.99
C ASN A 30 -11.18 11.18 -2.93
N VAL A 31 -10.27 11.96 -2.36
CA VAL A 31 -10.54 12.92 -1.29
C VAL A 31 -10.41 14.36 -1.78
N ASP A 32 -11.10 15.29 -1.12
CA ASP A 32 -11.22 16.72 -1.50
C ASP A 32 -9.98 17.58 -1.19
N GLY A 33 -8.96 17.00 -0.57
CA GLY A 33 -7.73 17.69 -0.24
C GLY A 33 -7.84 18.82 0.79
N THR A 34 -9.03 19.07 1.37
CA THR A 34 -9.23 20.15 2.35
C THR A 34 -8.45 19.90 3.62
N THR A 35 -8.30 18.63 3.99
CA THR A 35 -7.43 18.15 5.05
C THR A 35 -6.75 16.85 4.61
N PRO A 36 -5.52 16.56 5.06
CA PRO A 36 -4.90 15.27 4.85
C PRO A 36 -5.80 14.11 5.29
N VAL A 37 -5.99 13.12 4.43
CA VAL A 37 -6.79 11.91 4.72
C VAL A 37 -5.89 10.68 4.71
N THR A 38 -5.95 9.90 5.78
CA THR A 38 -5.16 8.68 5.95
C THR A 38 -5.97 7.44 5.61
N PHE A 39 -5.40 6.55 4.81
CA PHE A 39 -5.94 5.21 4.54
C PHE A 39 -4.94 4.21 5.08
N GLU A 40 -5.41 3.24 5.86
CA GLU A 40 -4.50 2.36 6.58
C GLU A 40 -5.00 0.93 6.71
N TYR A 41 -4.06 0.05 7.00
CA TYR A 41 -4.31 -1.33 7.38
C TYR A 41 -3.41 -1.70 8.55
N GLY A 42 -4.01 -2.28 9.59
CA GLY A 42 -3.31 -2.96 10.68
C GLY A 42 -3.79 -4.41 10.79
N PRO A 43 -2.93 -5.37 11.17
CA PRO A 43 -3.34 -6.74 11.37
C PRO A 43 -4.34 -6.85 12.53
N PRO A 44 -5.29 -7.81 12.48
CA PRO A 44 -6.15 -8.10 13.62
C PRO A 44 -5.33 -8.47 14.87
N ALA A 45 -5.87 -8.19 16.05
CA ALA A 45 -5.20 -8.48 17.32
C ALA A 45 -4.79 -9.96 17.43
N GLY A 46 -3.55 -10.21 17.86
CA GLY A 46 -2.98 -11.55 18.01
C GLY A 46 -2.49 -12.18 16.70
N LEU A 47 -2.53 -11.45 15.60
CA LEU A 47 -1.96 -11.85 14.31
C LEU A 47 -0.82 -10.93 13.89
N VAL A 48 0.06 -11.46 13.04
CA VAL A 48 1.07 -10.74 12.27
C VAL A 48 0.68 -10.81 10.82
N ALA A 49 0.70 -9.68 10.12
CA ALA A 49 0.60 -9.67 8.67
C ALA A 49 2.01 -9.61 8.06
N ALA A 50 2.39 -10.64 7.32
CA ALA A 50 3.57 -10.62 6.47
C ALA A 50 3.15 -10.14 5.08
N ILE A 51 3.36 -8.85 4.81
CA ILE A 51 3.00 -8.18 3.56
C ILE A 51 4.13 -8.38 2.55
N GLU A 52 3.81 -9.01 1.42
CA GLU A 52 4.76 -9.32 0.37
C GLU A 52 4.73 -8.27 -0.74
N ARG A 53 3.52 -7.75 -1.05
CA ARG A 53 3.31 -6.79 -2.13
C ARG A 53 2.22 -5.79 -1.80
N CYS A 54 2.34 -4.60 -2.39
CA CYS A 54 1.27 -3.64 -2.54
C CYS A 54 0.85 -3.56 -4.03
N LEU A 55 -0.45 -3.49 -4.26
CA LEU A 55 -1.05 -3.24 -5.56
C LEU A 55 -1.79 -1.91 -5.51
N ILE A 56 -1.49 -1.03 -6.46
CA ILE A 56 -2.11 0.27 -6.58
C ILE A 56 -2.84 0.31 -7.92
N HIS A 57 -4.09 0.74 -7.87
CA HIS A 57 -4.95 0.84 -9.02
C HIS A 57 -5.44 2.28 -9.11
N LEU A 58 -5.17 2.93 -10.24
CA LEU A 58 -5.67 4.26 -10.55
C LEU A 58 -6.38 4.19 -11.90
N PHE A 59 -7.61 4.69 -11.94
CA PHE A 59 -8.42 4.82 -13.15
C PHE A 59 -8.79 6.28 -13.34
N ASP A 60 -8.59 6.79 -14.55
CA ASP A 60 -8.99 8.15 -14.91
C ASP A 60 -9.22 8.31 -16.41
N SER A 61 -9.97 9.32 -16.81
CA SER A 61 -10.31 9.63 -18.20
C SER A 61 -9.10 9.92 -19.09
N THR A 62 -8.02 10.44 -18.50
CA THR A 62 -6.73 10.65 -19.15
C THR A 62 -5.63 10.40 -18.14
N ILE A 63 -4.55 9.74 -18.56
CA ILE A 63 -3.38 9.52 -17.69
C ILE A 63 -2.10 9.98 -18.40
N ASP A 64 -1.34 10.84 -17.73
CA ASP A 64 -0.01 11.28 -18.16
C ASP A 64 1.03 11.01 -17.05
N PRO A 65 2.25 10.52 -17.36
CA PRO A 65 3.28 10.30 -16.35
C PRO A 65 3.64 11.54 -15.51
N SER A 66 3.47 12.75 -16.06
CA SER A 66 3.80 14.02 -15.39
C SER A 66 2.65 14.61 -14.56
N ASP A 67 1.45 14.04 -14.65
CA ASP A 67 0.27 14.40 -13.88
C ASP A 67 -0.02 13.31 -12.82
N PHE A 68 -0.99 13.50 -11.93
CA PHE A 68 -1.47 12.43 -11.02
C PHE A 68 -2.88 12.01 -11.44
N GLY A 69 -3.02 10.79 -11.97
CA GLY A 69 -4.13 10.50 -12.90
C GLY A 69 -4.09 11.46 -14.08
N GLY A 70 -5.20 12.19 -14.30
CA GLY A 70 -5.34 13.28 -15.26
C GLY A 70 -5.34 14.67 -14.63
N ILE A 71 -5.01 14.80 -13.33
CA ILE A 71 -4.99 16.10 -12.64
C ILE A 71 -3.75 16.89 -13.05
N ARG A 72 -3.99 18.06 -13.66
CA ARG A 72 -2.97 19.01 -14.09
C ARG A 72 -3.15 20.38 -13.42
N PRO A 73 -2.09 20.98 -12.84
CA PRO A 73 -0.76 20.41 -12.65
C PRO A 73 -0.76 19.22 -11.68
N ALA A 74 0.35 18.48 -11.61
CA ALA A 74 0.62 17.47 -10.59
C ALA A 74 0.30 17.96 -9.16
N LEU A 75 0.15 17.03 -8.22
CA LEU A 75 -0.22 17.35 -6.84
C LEU A 75 0.81 18.30 -6.21
N THR A 76 0.36 19.22 -5.37
CA THR A 76 1.26 20.18 -4.73
C THR A 76 1.95 19.58 -3.51
N ASN A 77 1.21 18.85 -2.65
CA ASN A 77 1.76 18.22 -1.46
C ASN A 77 2.03 16.72 -1.66
N GLY A 78 1.31 16.04 -2.54
CA GLY A 78 1.47 14.64 -2.87
C GLY A 78 1.06 13.66 -1.77
N LEU A 79 1.39 12.39 -2.00
CA LEU A 79 1.11 11.29 -1.10
C LEU A 79 2.30 10.98 -0.19
N LEU A 80 2.01 10.55 1.03
CA LEU A 80 2.97 9.90 1.93
C LEU A 80 2.68 8.42 2.03
N VAL A 81 3.72 7.60 2.19
CA VAL A 81 3.63 6.14 2.38
C VAL A 81 4.49 5.76 3.56
N GLN A 82 3.88 5.25 4.63
CA GLN A 82 4.54 5.10 5.93
C GLN A 82 4.15 3.81 6.65
N LEU A 83 5.07 3.30 7.46
CA LEU A 83 4.80 2.36 8.55
C LEU A 83 4.65 3.16 9.84
N ILE A 84 3.53 2.95 10.53
CA ILE A 84 3.21 3.59 11.79
C ILE A 84 3.28 2.56 12.91
N GLU A 85 3.98 2.89 13.97
CA GLU A 85 4.16 2.03 15.15
C GLU A 85 2.95 2.13 16.10
N PRO A 86 2.85 1.24 17.11
CA PRO A 86 1.71 1.23 18.04
C PRO A 86 1.53 2.53 18.84
N ASP A 87 2.59 3.34 18.96
CA ASP A 87 2.58 4.63 19.65
C ASP A 87 2.29 5.84 18.73
N ASP A 88 1.81 5.57 17.51
CA ASP A 88 1.54 6.56 16.44
C ASP A 88 2.78 7.26 15.87
N SER A 89 3.99 6.84 16.23
CA SER A 89 5.21 7.34 15.59
C SER A 89 5.43 6.71 14.19
N VAL A 90 6.18 7.40 13.34
CA VAL A 90 6.59 6.88 12.03
C VAL A 90 7.78 5.97 12.23
N GLY A 91 7.57 4.66 12.13
CA GLY A 91 8.65 3.67 12.22
C GLY A 91 9.48 3.59 10.95
N LEU A 92 8.84 3.74 9.79
CA LEU A 92 9.51 3.80 8.49
C LEU A 92 8.77 4.75 7.55
N ASP A 93 9.50 5.69 6.95
CA ASP A 93 9.06 6.46 5.80
C ASP A 93 9.58 5.79 4.53
N PHE A 94 8.69 5.29 3.68
CA PHE A 94 9.09 4.56 2.48
C PHE A 94 9.59 5.48 1.35
N LEU A 95 9.45 6.79 1.51
CA LEU A 95 9.87 7.80 0.55
C LEU A 95 11.02 8.68 1.07
N ASP A 96 11.56 8.39 2.27
CA ASP A 96 12.67 9.14 2.88
C ASP A 96 12.44 10.67 2.94
N GLY A 97 11.22 11.07 3.28
CA GLY A 97 10.81 12.48 3.32
C GLY A 97 10.33 13.07 2.00
N GLU A 98 10.47 12.35 0.89
CA GLU A 98 9.88 12.70 -0.41
C GLU A 98 8.39 12.32 -0.47
N THR A 99 7.75 12.71 -1.57
CA THR A 99 6.30 12.60 -1.76
C THR A 99 5.99 12.11 -3.16
N ILE A 100 4.87 11.42 -3.35
CA ILE A 100 4.41 11.05 -4.71
C ILE A 100 3.41 12.10 -5.17
N ASN A 101 3.83 12.95 -6.11
CA ASN A 101 3.06 14.07 -6.64
C ASN A 101 2.51 13.80 -8.04
N ASN A 102 3.10 12.86 -8.79
CA ASN A 102 2.65 12.44 -10.12
C ASN A 102 2.77 10.92 -10.31
N ASN A 103 2.23 10.43 -11.42
CA ASN A 103 2.20 9.01 -11.77
C ASN A 103 3.61 8.42 -11.97
N GLY A 104 4.55 9.20 -12.48
CA GLY A 104 5.94 8.77 -12.66
C GLY A 104 6.67 8.52 -11.33
N GLU A 105 6.32 9.24 -10.28
CA GLU A 105 6.95 9.17 -8.96
C GLU A 105 6.58 7.94 -8.14
N PHE A 106 5.64 7.10 -8.59
CA PHE A 106 5.53 5.74 -8.06
C PHE A 106 6.84 4.96 -8.19
N SER A 107 7.70 5.33 -9.14
CA SER A 107 9.06 4.78 -9.31
C SER A 107 10.03 5.08 -8.15
N LEU A 108 9.69 6.00 -7.23
CA LEU A 108 10.47 6.25 -6.01
C LEU A 108 10.42 5.06 -5.04
N LEU A 109 9.40 4.21 -5.15
CA LEU A 109 9.28 2.99 -4.36
C LEU A 109 10.26 1.93 -4.91
N ALA A 110 11.05 1.30 -4.03
CA ALA A 110 11.96 0.22 -4.45
C ALA A 110 11.17 -0.98 -5.02
N GLY A 111 11.69 -1.63 -6.08
CA GLY A 111 11.11 -2.89 -6.60
C GLY A 111 9.69 -2.76 -7.12
N VAL A 112 9.40 -1.60 -7.71
CA VAL A 112 8.10 -1.24 -8.27
C VAL A 112 8.06 -1.43 -9.78
N ASP A 113 6.97 -2.01 -10.25
CA ASP A 113 6.59 -2.04 -11.65
C ASP A 113 5.38 -1.12 -11.85
N VAL A 114 5.51 -0.12 -12.72
CA VAL A 114 4.40 0.78 -13.10
C VAL A 114 3.99 0.46 -14.54
N VAL A 115 2.71 0.13 -14.73
CA VAL A 115 2.14 -0.17 -16.05
C VAL A 115 1.02 0.80 -16.34
N PHE A 116 1.11 1.44 -17.51
CA PHE A 116 0.10 2.33 -18.07
C PHE A 116 -0.63 1.60 -19.18
N GLU A 117 -1.97 1.56 -19.12
CA GLU A 117 -2.80 0.96 -20.15
C GLU A 117 -3.89 1.95 -20.59
N SER A 118 -3.97 2.20 -21.90
CA SER A 118 -5.05 3.00 -22.46
C SER A 118 -6.32 2.15 -22.59
N GLY A 119 -7.45 2.72 -22.17
CA GLY A 119 -8.75 2.03 -22.19
C GLY A 119 -9.78 2.71 -23.09
N VAL A 120 -10.91 2.03 -23.32
CA VAL A 120 -12.12 2.69 -23.84
C VAL A 120 -12.91 3.21 -22.65
N GLY A 121 -12.89 4.53 -22.44
CA GLY A 121 -13.41 5.16 -21.23
C GLY A 121 -12.25 5.67 -20.39
N ASP A 122 -11.89 4.91 -19.35
CA ASP A 122 -10.78 5.26 -18.47
C ASP A 122 -9.48 4.58 -18.89
N ASP A 123 -8.41 5.36 -18.91
CA ASP A 123 -7.04 4.89 -18.86
C ASP A 123 -6.72 4.37 -17.45
N GLN A 124 -5.68 3.54 -17.35
CA GLN A 124 -5.40 2.74 -16.17
C GLN A 124 -3.93 2.80 -15.83
N ILE A 125 -3.63 2.98 -14.54
CA ILE A 125 -2.32 2.68 -13.96
C ILE A 125 -2.46 1.51 -13.02
N TYR A 126 -1.63 0.51 -13.27
CA TYR A 126 -1.38 -0.58 -12.35
C TYR A 126 0.03 -0.47 -11.80
N VAL A 127 0.14 -0.27 -10.49
CA VAL A 127 1.42 -0.31 -9.80
C VAL A 127 1.51 -1.60 -9.01
N ARG A 128 2.57 -2.38 -9.26
CA ARG A 128 2.93 -3.53 -8.45
C ARG A 128 4.21 -3.21 -7.70
N TRP A 129 4.09 -2.99 -6.40
CA TRP A 129 5.23 -2.76 -5.54
C TRP A 129 5.54 -4.01 -4.72
N THR A 130 6.71 -4.62 -4.94
CA THR A 130 7.11 -5.87 -4.27
C THR A 130 8.08 -5.60 -3.11
N LEU A 131 7.53 -5.31 -1.93
CA LEU A 131 8.29 -5.09 -0.69
C LEU A 131 9.32 -6.20 -0.37
N ALA A 132 8.99 -7.44 -0.69
CA ALA A 132 9.85 -8.58 -0.41
C ALA A 132 11.08 -8.70 -1.34
N LEU A 133 11.08 -8.04 -2.50
CA LEU A 133 12.13 -8.19 -3.51
C LEU A 133 13.41 -7.47 -3.08
N ASP A 134 13.30 -6.22 -2.62
CA ASP A 134 14.47 -5.38 -2.34
C ASP A 134 15.04 -5.61 -0.95
N HIS A 135 14.22 -6.09 -0.01
CA HIS A 135 14.63 -6.34 1.38
C HIS A 135 14.81 -7.82 1.70
N GLY A 136 14.58 -8.72 0.73
CA GLY A 136 14.74 -10.16 0.89
C GLY A 136 13.72 -10.85 1.82
N ALA A 137 12.77 -10.09 2.37
CA ALA A 137 11.76 -10.57 3.30
C ALA A 137 10.49 -9.71 3.24
N PRO A 138 9.30 -10.27 3.54
CA PRO A 138 8.06 -9.49 3.63
C PRO A 138 8.13 -8.45 4.75
N LEU A 139 7.40 -7.35 4.57
CA LEU A 139 7.16 -6.37 5.64
C LEU A 139 6.28 -7.02 6.70
N LEU A 140 6.75 -7.08 7.93
CA LEU A 140 6.01 -7.64 9.05
C LEU A 140 5.27 -6.53 9.79
N LEU A 141 3.94 -6.58 9.79
CA LEU A 141 3.09 -5.76 10.64
C LEU A 141 2.67 -6.61 11.84
N ARG A 142 3.01 -6.18 13.04
CA ARG A 142 2.56 -6.76 14.31
C ARG A 142 1.27 -6.09 14.77
N THR A 143 0.63 -6.65 15.79
CA THR A 143 -0.52 -6.01 16.42
C THR A 143 -0.16 -4.60 16.89
N GLY A 144 -0.91 -3.61 16.41
CA GLY A 144 -0.68 -2.18 16.70
C GLY A 144 0.03 -1.43 15.57
N ASP A 145 0.82 -2.12 14.74
CA ASP A 145 1.46 -1.51 13.57
C ASP A 145 0.40 -1.21 12.50
N ARG A 146 0.63 -0.16 11.70
CA ARG A 146 -0.22 0.20 10.57
C ARG A 146 0.61 0.54 9.34
N PHE A 147 0.27 -0.06 8.20
CA PHE A 147 0.69 0.46 6.91
C PHE A 147 -0.27 1.60 6.51
N ARG A 148 0.25 2.79 6.28
CA ARG A 148 -0.53 4.01 6.07
C ARG A 148 -0.14 4.71 4.78
N VAL A 149 -1.13 5.16 4.04
CA VAL A 149 -0.97 6.14 2.96
C VAL A 149 -1.76 7.39 3.31
N THR A 150 -1.14 8.55 3.17
CA THR A 150 -1.79 9.84 3.44
C THR A 150 -1.91 10.63 2.15
N VAL A 151 -3.14 10.98 1.77
CA VAL A 151 -3.43 11.88 0.64
C VAL A 151 -3.54 13.30 1.18
N ARG A 152 -2.84 14.27 0.57
CA ARG A 152 -2.75 15.65 1.07
C ARG A 152 -3.13 16.71 0.04
N ASP A 153 -3.75 16.30 -1.05
CA ASP A 153 -4.25 17.15 -2.13
C ASP A 153 -5.65 16.71 -2.55
N ASP A 154 -6.31 17.57 -3.31
CA ASP A 154 -7.61 17.26 -3.91
C ASP A 154 -7.40 16.31 -5.08
N ILE A 155 -7.95 15.10 -4.94
CA ILE A 155 -7.95 14.09 -5.99
C ILE A 155 -9.36 13.55 -6.28
N GLN A 156 -10.40 14.33 -5.98
CA GLN A 156 -11.79 13.94 -6.30
C GLN A 156 -12.07 13.84 -7.79
N ALA A 157 -11.27 14.51 -8.63
CA ALA A 157 -11.43 14.47 -10.08
C ALA A 157 -11.02 13.11 -10.69
N ILE A 158 -10.23 12.29 -9.99
CA ILE A 158 -9.85 10.95 -10.45
C ILE A 158 -11.06 10.02 -10.37
N SER A 159 -11.20 9.08 -11.31
CA SER A 159 -12.37 8.19 -11.35
C SER A 159 -12.33 7.09 -10.29
N SER A 160 -11.15 6.52 -10.02
CA SER A 160 -10.93 5.66 -8.84
C SER A 160 -9.46 5.56 -8.48
N PHE A 161 -9.15 5.55 -7.19
CA PHE A 161 -7.79 5.35 -6.69
C PHE A 161 -7.78 4.46 -5.44
N ARG A 162 -7.08 3.32 -5.51
CA ARG A 162 -7.12 2.30 -4.45
C ARG A 162 -5.78 1.62 -4.22
N TRP A 163 -5.53 1.27 -2.96
CA TRP A 163 -4.38 0.48 -2.54
C TRP A 163 -4.83 -0.84 -1.93
N ALA A 164 -4.12 -1.92 -2.26
CA ALA A 164 -4.34 -3.25 -1.71
C ALA A 164 -3.02 -3.90 -1.31
N LEU A 165 -2.99 -4.52 -0.13
CA LEU A 165 -1.89 -5.30 0.39
C LEU A 165 -2.14 -6.80 0.11
N LYS A 166 -1.08 -7.50 -0.30
CA LYS A 166 -1.07 -8.95 -0.49
C LYS A 166 0.01 -9.61 0.34
N GLY A 167 -0.31 -10.75 0.94
CA GLY A 167 0.63 -11.52 1.74
C GLY A 167 -0.06 -12.63 2.52
N ARG A 168 0.33 -12.80 3.79
CA ARG A 168 -0.26 -13.81 4.69
C ARG A 168 -0.46 -13.29 6.12
N LEU A 169 -1.47 -13.83 6.80
CA LEU A 169 -1.68 -13.68 8.23
C LEU A 169 -1.11 -14.89 8.96
N ILE A 170 -0.28 -14.62 9.96
CA ILE A 170 0.41 -15.59 10.79
C ILE A 170 -0.08 -15.42 12.23
N ARG A 171 -0.40 -16.52 12.90
CA ARG A 171 -0.77 -16.48 14.32
C ARG A 171 0.49 -16.56 15.17
N ILE A 172 0.64 -15.65 16.14
CA ILE A 172 1.69 -15.77 17.15
C ILE A 172 1.19 -16.74 18.23
N ALA A 173 2.00 -17.73 18.58
CA ALA A 173 1.74 -18.68 19.66
C ALA A 173 2.02 -18.06 21.03
#